data_AF-A0A067TMC1-F1
#
_entry.id   AF-A0A067TMC1-F1
#
_cell.length_a   1.000
_cell.length_b   1.000
_cell.length_c   1.000
_cell.angle_alpha   90.00
_cell.angle_beta   90.00
_cell.angle_gamma   90.00
#
_symmetry.space_group_name_H-M   'P 1'
#
loop_
_entity.id
_entity.type
_entity.pdbx_description
1 polymer ?
#
loop_
_entity_poly.entity_id
_entity_poly.type
_entity_poly.pdbx_seq_one_letter_code
_entity_poly.pdbx_strand_id
1 'polypeptide(L)' 'QGLDVVVFGPLKTEYGKSRDNLLRETGEAISKENFLKVYGEAHLKVLKPELIQTAFCKTGIVPFN' A
#
# COMPACT_ATOMS: atom_id res chain seq x y z
N GLN A 1 0.85 -14.11 -8.86
CA GLN A 1 1.84 -14.02 -7.77
C GLN A 1 2.73 -12.77 -7.85
N GLY A 2 3.07 -12.22 -9.03
CA GLY A 2 3.84 -10.96 -9.09
C GLY A 2 3.10 -9.74 -8.52
N LEU A 3 1.77 -9.69 -8.63
CA LEU A 3 0.93 -8.65 -7.99
C LEU A 3 1.05 -8.66 -6.46
N ASP A 4 1.06 -9.85 -5.83
CA ASP A 4 1.20 -9.97 -4.38
C ASP A 4 2.53 -9.45 -3.87
N VAL A 5 3.61 -9.76 -4.59
CA VAL A 5 4.97 -9.36 -4.18
C VAL A 5 5.24 -7.88 -4.46
N VAL A 6 4.78 -7.37 -5.61
CA VAL A 6 5.14 -6.02 -6.06
C VAL A 6 4.17 -4.96 -5.56
N VAL A 7 2.89 -5.29 -5.37
CA VAL A 7 1.88 -4.31 -4.94
C VAL A 7 1.46 -4.54 -3.49
N PHE A 8 1.03 -5.75 -3.13
CA PHE A 8 0.52 -6.00 -1.77
C PHE A 8 1.62 -6.02 -0.70
N GLY A 9 2.84 -6.45 -1.02
CA GLY A 9 3.99 -6.41 -0.09
C GLY A 9 4.34 -5.00 0.39
N PRO A 10 4.63 -4.05 -0.52
CA PRO A 10 4.89 -2.66 -0.16
C PRO A 10 3.69 -1.99 0.52
N LEU A 11 2.47 -2.28 0.06
CA LEU A 11 1.25 -1.72 0.66
C LEU A 11 1.08 -2.17 2.11
N LYS A 12 1.26 -3.47 2.39
CA LYS A 12 1.18 -4.01 3.75
C LYS A 12 2.23 -3.39 4.66
N THR A 13 3.44 -3.18 4.14
CA THR A 13 4.54 -2.55 4.88
C THR A 13 4.21 -1.12 5.25
N GLU A 14 3.74 -0.32 4.29
CA GLU A 14 3.43 1.08 4.52
C GLU A 14 2.20 1.26 5.41
N TYR A 15 1.16 0.47 5.17
CA TYR A 15 -0.03 0.46 6.03
C TYR A 15 0.31 0.08 7.49
N GLY A 16 1.18 -0.91 7.69
CA GLY A 16 1.67 -1.27 9.02
C GLY A 16 2.37 -0.11 9.73
N LYS A 17 3.22 0.64 9.02
CA LYS A 17 3.87 1.84 9.57
C LYS A 17 2.84 2.92 9.93
N SER A 18 1.90 3.22 9.05
CA SER A 18 0.87 4.25 9.31
C SER A 18 0.01 3.88 10.51
N ARG A 19 -0.36 2.60 10.65
CA ARG A 19 -1.06 2.09 11.84
C ARG A 19 -0.23 2.26 13.10
N ASP A 20 1.04 1.85 13.08
CA ASP A 20 1.89 1.88 14.26
C ASP A 20 2.20 3.33 14.69
N ASN A 21 2.29 4.26 13.72
CA ASN A 21 2.41 5.69 13.98
C ASN A 21 1.13 6.27 14.59
N LEU A 22 -0.05 5.94 14.05
CA LEU A 22 -1.33 6.35 14.63
C LEU A 22 -1.40 5.94 16.11
N LEU A 23 -1.14 4.67 16.39
CA LEU A 23 -1.17 4.16 17.77
C LEU A 23 -0.16 4.88 18.68
N ARG A 24 1.03 5.22 18.16
CA ARG A 24 2.06 5.90 18.95
C ARG A 24 1.73 7.38 19.21
N GLU A 25 1.14 8.06 18.24
CA GLU A 25 0.90 9.51 18.28
C GLU A 25 -0.41 9.86 18.99
N THR A 26 -1.47 9.08 18.76
CA THR A 26 -2.80 9.37 19.30
C THR A 26 -3.23 8.39 20.40
N GLY A 27 -2.58 7.23 20.51
CA GLY A 27 -3.04 6.14 21.36
C GLY A 27 -4.23 5.36 20.79
N GLU A 28 -4.69 5.70 19.59
CA GLU A 28 -5.86 5.06 18.98
C GLU A 28 -5.46 3.88 18.09
N ALA A 29 -6.23 2.80 18.20
CA ALA A 29 -6.11 1.67 17.27
C ALA A 29 -6.87 1.93 15.97
N ILE A 30 -6.64 1.08 14.97
CA ILE A 30 -7.45 1.10 13.74
C ILE A 30 -8.87 0.69 14.07
N SER A 31 -9.82 1.50 13.61
CA SER A 31 -11.25 1.31 13.72
C SER A 31 -11.89 1.45 12.34
N LYS A 32 -13.19 1.17 12.23
CA LYS A 32 -13.91 1.32 10.95
C LYS A 32 -13.97 2.78 10.49
N GLU A 33 -13.94 3.71 11.44
CA GLU A 33 -14.05 5.14 11.22
C GLU A 33 -12.74 5.74 10.69
N ASN A 34 -11.59 5.24 11.15
CA ASN A 34 -10.28 5.74 10.73
C ASN A 34 -9.59 4.88 9.65
N PHE A 35 -10.08 3.66 9.41
CA PHE A 35 -9.48 2.72 8.46
C PHE A 35 -9.28 3.32 7.07
N LEU A 36 -10.32 3.94 6.49
CA LEU A 36 -10.25 4.50 5.13
C LEU A 36 -9.20 5.60 5.02
N LYS A 37 -9.02 6.40 6.06
CA LYS A 37 -8.00 7.45 6.10
C LYS A 37 -6.61 6.82 6.11
N VAL A 38 -6.33 5.93 7.06
CA VAL A 38 -5.00 5.32 7.22
C VAL A 38 -4.62 4.44 6.03
N TYR A 39 -5.56 3.63 5.55
CA TYR A 39 -5.36 2.81 4.35
C TYR A 39 -5.20 3.68 3.11
N GLY A 40 -6.03 4.71 2.94
CA GLY A 40 -5.97 5.62 1.79
C GLY A 40 -4.64 6.33 1.67
N GLU A 41 -4.08 6.83 2.78
CA GLU A 41 -2.75 7.45 2.81
C GLU A 41 -1.65 6.46 2.39
N ALA A 42 -1.66 5.24 2.94
CA ALA A 42 -0.71 4.20 2.56
C ALA A 42 -0.86 3.78 1.08
N HIS A 43 -2.11 3.70 0.60
CA HIS A 43 -2.44 3.35 -0.77
C HIS A 43 -1.90 4.38 -1.76
N LEU A 44 -2.18 5.67 -1.54
CA LEU A 44 -1.69 6.76 -2.40
C LEU A 44 -0.16 6.88 -2.41
N LYS A 45 0.48 6.53 -1.29
CA LYS A 45 1.94 6.55 -1.18
C LYS A 45 2.61 5.42 -1.97
N VAL A 46 1.96 4.25 -2.03
CA VAL A 46 2.54 3.03 -2.61
C VAL A 46 2.12 2.82 -4.07
N LEU A 47 0.84 2.95 -4.40
CA LEU A 47 0.32 2.65 -5.74
C LEU A 47 0.56 3.81 -6.72
N LYS A 48 1.83 4.02 -7.04
CA LYS A 48 2.26 4.95 -8.08
C LYS A 48 2.38 4.26 -9.44
N PRO A 49 2.26 4.98 -10.56
CA PRO A 49 2.35 4.41 -11.91
C PRO A 49 3.60 3.55 -12.11
N GLU A 50 4.74 3.93 -11.54
CA GLU A 50 6.01 3.23 -11.68
C GLU A 50 5.97 1.83 -11.03
N LEU A 51 5.32 1.72 -9.86
CA LEU A 51 5.16 0.44 -9.16
C LEU A 51 4.22 -0.48 -9.93
N ILE A 52 3.14 0.08 -10.48
CA ILE A 52 2.18 -0.66 -11.28
C ILE A 52 2.82 -1.18 -12.57
N GLN A 53 3.58 -0.35 -13.30
CA GLN A 53 4.33 -0.77 -14.47
C GLN A 53 5.37 -1.84 -14.14
N THR A 54 6.06 -1.70 -13.01
CA THR A 54 7.00 -2.72 -12.50
C THR A 54 6.29 -4.04 -12.20
N ALA A 55 5.09 -3.99 -11.62
CA ALA A 55 4.29 -5.17 -11.34
C ALA A 55 3.92 -5.91 -12.62
N PHE A 56 3.42 -5.19 -13.63
CA PHE A 56 3.11 -5.74 -14.95
C PHE A 56 4.36 -6.38 -15.58
N CYS A 57 5.48 -5.66 -15.66
CA CYS A 57 6.74 -6.16 -16.20
C CYS A 57 7.23 -7.44 -15.50
N LYS A 58 7.21 -7.47 -14.15
CA LYS A 58 7.60 -8.67 -13.37
C LYS A 58 6.64 -9.84 -13.51
N THR A 59 5.40 -9.61 -13.92
CA THR A 59 4.45 -10.68 -14.27
C THR A 59 4.57 -11.16 -15.72
N GLY A 60 5.52 -10.62 -16.50
CA GLY A 60 5.66 -10.93 -17.92
C GLY A 60 4.55 -10.33 -18.79
N ILE A 61 3.74 -9.44 -18.22
CA ILE A 61 2.69 -8.70 -18.93
C ILE A 61 3.27 -7.32 -19.22
N VAL A 62 3.59 -7.02 -20.48
CA VAL A 62 4.04 -5.66 -20.82
C VAL A 62 2.81 -4.77 -20.86
N PRO A 63 2.71 -3.72 -20.01
CA PRO A 63 1.62 -2.77 -20.14
C PRO A 63 1.79 -2.04 -21.47
N PHE A 64 0.77 -2.13 -22.33
CA PHE A 64 0.74 -1.34 -23.57
C PHE A 64 0.68 0.13 -23.17
N ASN A 65 1.58 0.94 -23.72
CA ASN A 65 1.66 2.38 -23.45
C ASN A 65 0.57 3.13 -24.19
#